data_AF-A0A5K3F408-F1
#
_entry.id   AF-A0A5K3F408-F1
#
_cell.length_a   1.000
_cell.length_b   1.000
_cell.length_c   1.000
_cell.angle_alpha   90.00
_cell.angle_beta   90.00
_cell.angle_gamma   90.00
#
_symmetry.space_group_name_H-M   'P 1'
#
loop_
_entity.id
_entity.type
_entity.pdbx_description
1 polymer ?
#
loop_
_entity_poly.entity_id
_entity_poly.type
_entity_poly.pdbx_seq_one_letter_code
_entity_poly.pdbx_strand_id
1 'polypeptide(L)'
;MRHVRKLCEVANFVGESRAKLIAPPLIPLAELSSYMKQLPVRSCRDQPVPAPMLTTDFGSSCIPESLILVHHLGGPWIVCRSRSTNCFYYFNVNTQESTYELPPDAALSFRETRFFSVDWKGNSRDDFDAAKLAASLNS
;
A
#
# COMPACT_ATOMS: atom_id res chain seq x y z
N MET A 1 6.59 10.86 2.87
CA MET A 1 7.07 9.94 1.81
C MET A 1 8.55 9.54 1.89
N ARG A 2 9.52 10.42 2.25
CA ARG A 2 10.96 10.05 2.34
C ARG A 2 11.25 8.87 3.29
N HIS A 3 10.55 8.79 4.43
CA HIS A 3 10.74 7.69 5.40
C HIS A 3 10.13 6.36 4.95
N VAL A 4 9.02 6.38 4.21
CA VAL A 4 8.38 5.18 3.63
C VAL A 4 9.22 4.63 2.47
N ARG A 5 9.83 5.49 1.64
CA ARG A 5 10.84 5.04 0.65
C ARG A 5 12.06 4.40 1.31
N LYS A 6 12.62 5.04 2.35
CA LYS A 6 13.68 4.41 3.18
C LYS A 6 13.23 3.11 3.82
N LEU A 7 11.94 2.95 4.11
CA LEU A 7 11.39 1.71 4.64
C LEU A 7 11.38 0.60 3.61
N CYS A 8 10.97 0.89 2.37
CA CYS A 8 11.12 -0.05 1.26
C CYS A 8 12.59 -0.44 1.02
N GLU A 9 13.53 0.45 1.32
CA GLU A 9 14.98 0.19 1.25
C GLU A 9 15.53 -0.59 2.46
N VAL A 10 14.90 -0.50 3.64
CA VAL A 10 15.43 -1.01 4.93
C VAL A 10 14.62 -2.18 5.51
N ALA A 11 13.42 -2.47 5.01
CA ALA A 11 12.55 -3.52 5.52
C ALA A 11 13.07 -4.93 5.19
N ASN A 12 14.07 -5.36 5.96
CA ASN A 12 14.18 -6.75 6.40
C ASN A 12 13.21 -6.91 7.56
N PHE A 13 12.03 -7.49 7.31
CA PHE A 13 11.17 -7.90 8.40
C PHE A 13 11.93 -8.90 9.27
N VAL A 14 12.13 -8.53 10.54
CA VAL A 14 12.86 -9.35 11.50
C VAL A 14 12.06 -10.63 11.73
N GLY A 15 12.54 -11.74 11.18
CA GLY A 15 11.95 -13.07 11.36
C GLY A 15 11.84 -13.90 10.08
N GLU A 16 11.84 -13.29 8.90
CA GLU A 16 11.70 -14.01 7.63
C GLU A 16 12.95 -13.86 6.77
N SER A 17 13.74 -14.92 6.72
CA SER A 17 14.83 -15.08 5.76
C SER A 17 14.22 -15.20 4.36
N ARG A 18 13.91 -14.06 3.68
CA ARG A 18 13.70 -13.89 2.22
C ARG A 18 13.09 -12.51 1.86
N ALA A 19 13.69 -11.39 2.26
CA ALA A 19 13.20 -10.08 1.79
C ALA A 19 13.66 -9.79 0.34
N LYS A 20 12.89 -10.26 -0.66
CA LYS A 20 12.84 -9.62 -1.98
C LYS A 20 11.63 -8.69 -1.99
N LEU A 21 11.73 -7.60 -1.25
CA LEU A 21 10.71 -6.57 -1.26
C LEU A 21 10.79 -5.87 -2.62
N ILE A 22 9.96 -6.32 -3.55
CA ILE A 22 9.72 -5.59 -4.78
C ILE A 22 8.89 -4.41 -4.34
N ALA A 23 9.41 -3.20 -4.55
CA ALA A 23 8.74 -1.96 -4.24
C ALA A 23 8.03 -1.46 -5.51
N PRO A 24 6.84 -1.98 -5.86
CA PRO A 24 5.98 -1.27 -6.80
C PRO A 24 5.67 0.12 -6.23
N PRO A 25 5.11 1.05 -7.05
CA PRO A 25 4.82 2.40 -6.59
C PRO A 25 4.07 2.39 -5.25
N LEU A 26 4.50 3.24 -4.32
CA LEU A 26 3.76 3.52 -3.10
C LEU A 26 2.43 4.15 -3.50
N ILE A 27 1.39 3.33 -3.57
CA ILE A 27 0.04 3.75 -3.92
C ILE A 27 -0.82 3.94 -2.67
N PRO A 28 -1.74 4.92 -2.66
CA PRO A 28 -2.77 5.00 -1.63
C PRO A 28 -3.61 3.73 -1.59
N LEU A 29 -4.03 3.30 -0.39
CA LEU A 29 -4.90 2.11 -0.23
C LEU A 29 -6.18 2.22 -1.07
N ALA A 30 -6.73 3.43 -1.22
CA ALA A 30 -7.90 3.70 -2.05
C ALA A 30 -7.69 3.42 -3.55
N GLU A 31 -6.44 3.37 -4.03
CA GLU A 31 -6.09 3.08 -5.42
C GLU A 31 -5.69 1.62 -5.64
N LEU A 32 -5.55 0.82 -4.58
CA LEU A 32 -5.09 -0.58 -4.66
C LEU A 32 -5.93 -1.41 -5.64
N SER A 33 -7.25 -1.33 -5.58
CA SER A 33 -8.14 -2.08 -6.48
C SER A 33 -7.93 -1.69 -7.95
N SER A 34 -7.81 -0.39 -8.24
CA SER A 34 -7.54 0.10 -9.59
C SER A 34 -6.18 -0.34 -10.10
N TYR A 35 -5.16 -0.28 -9.24
CA TYR A 35 -3.81 -0.75 -9.57
C TYR A 35 -3.78 -2.25 -9.87
N MET A 36 -4.41 -3.07 -9.03
CA MET A 36 -4.46 -4.53 -9.23
C MET A 36 -5.15 -4.93 -10.54
N LYS A 37 -6.19 -4.20 -10.96
CA LYS A 37 -6.89 -4.44 -12.24
C LYS A 37 -6.01 -4.17 -13.47
N GLN A 38 -4.99 -3.33 -13.33
CA GLN A 38 -4.05 -2.99 -14.40
C GLN A 38 -2.89 -3.99 -14.52
N LEU A 39 -2.73 -4.91 -13.55
CA LEU A 39 -1.65 -5.87 -13.58
C LEU A 39 -1.83 -6.90 -14.73
N PRO A 40 -0.75 -7.23 -15.45
CA PRO A 40 -0.79 -8.26 -16.47
C PRO A 40 -1.07 -9.62 -15.83
N VAL A 41 -2.01 -10.37 -16.42
CA VAL A 41 -2.31 -11.74 -16.00
C VAL A 41 -1.47 -12.69 -16.84
N ARG A 42 -0.63 -13.50 -16.19
CA ARG A 42 0.28 -14.44 -16.86
C ARG A 42 0.38 -15.74 -16.05
N SER A 43 0.74 -16.82 -16.72
CA SER A 43 1.12 -18.08 -16.08
C SER A 43 2.61 -18.05 -15.72
N CYS A 44 2.98 -18.66 -14.60
CA CYS A 44 4.37 -18.83 -14.19
C CYS A 44 4.70 -20.34 -14.14
N ARG A 45 5.99 -20.69 -14.20
CA ARG A 45 6.44 -22.08 -14.04
C ARG A 45 5.97 -22.69 -12.71
N ASP A 46 5.87 -21.87 -11.66
CA ASP A 46 5.51 -22.29 -10.31
C ASP A 46 3.98 -22.30 -10.06
N GLN A 47 3.19 -21.67 -10.95
CA GLN A 47 1.73 -21.62 -10.83
C GLN A 47 1.08 -21.78 -12.22
N PRO A 48 0.44 -22.94 -12.49
CA PRO A 48 -0.17 -23.21 -13.80
C PRO A 48 -1.40 -22.32 -14.07
N VAL A 49 -2.06 -21.85 -13.02
CA VAL A 49 -3.21 -20.93 -13.10
C VAL A 49 -2.70 -19.51 -13.37
N PRO A 50 -3.19 -18.82 -14.42
CA PRO A 50 -2.84 -17.43 -14.68
C PRO A 50 -3.22 -16.52 -13.50
N ALA A 51 -2.28 -15.71 -13.03
CA ALA A 51 -2.47 -14.79 -11.91
C ALA A 51 -2.01 -13.38 -12.26
N PRO A 52 -2.49 -12.33 -11.57
CA PRO A 52 -1.96 -10.98 -11.75
C PRO A 52 -0.50 -10.92 -11.27
N MET A 53 0.39 -10.45 -12.13
CA MET A 53 1.84 -10.40 -11.86
C MET A 53 2.34 -8.96 -11.77
N LEU A 54 3.27 -8.73 -10.85
CA LEU A 54 4.07 -7.50 -10.78
C LEU A 54 5.27 -7.63 -11.70
N THR A 55 5.51 -6.61 -12.52
CA THR A 55 6.74 -6.47 -13.30
C THR A 55 7.69 -5.55 -12.54
N THR A 56 8.88 -6.05 -12.24
CA THR A 56 9.94 -5.27 -11.60
C THR A 56 10.60 -4.32 -12.59
N ASP A 57 11.30 -3.31 -12.08
CA ASP A 57 12.11 -2.39 -12.90
C ASP A 57 13.19 -3.12 -13.72
N PHE A 58 13.59 -4.31 -13.28
CA PHE A 58 14.52 -5.20 -13.97
C PHE A 58 13.85 -6.09 -15.04
N GLY A 59 12.58 -5.85 -15.35
CA GLY A 59 11.81 -6.59 -16.37
C GLY A 59 11.39 -8.00 -15.96
N SER A 60 11.62 -8.40 -14.71
CA SER A 60 11.20 -9.70 -14.20
C SER A 60 9.73 -9.65 -13.75
N SER A 61 8.95 -10.68 -14.05
CA SER A 61 7.58 -10.80 -13.55
C SER A 61 7.53 -11.75 -12.36
N CYS A 62 6.77 -11.39 -11.33
CA CYS A 62 6.57 -12.21 -10.14
C CYS A 62 5.12 -12.15 -9.66
N ILE A 63 4.69 -13.19 -8.94
CA ILE A 63 3.44 -13.17 -8.21
C ILE A 63 3.79 -12.72 -6.78
N PRO A 64 3.23 -11.61 -6.28
CA PRO A 64 3.48 -11.21 -4.91
C PRO A 64 2.91 -12.27 -3.95
N GLU A 65 3.62 -12.50 -2.85
CA GLU A 65 3.22 -13.43 -1.79
C GLU A 65 2.32 -12.74 -0.76
N SER A 66 2.60 -11.47 -0.47
CA SER A 66 1.86 -10.65 0.48
C SER A 66 1.88 -9.17 0.10
N LEU A 67 0.93 -8.42 0.66
CA LEU A 67 0.85 -6.97 0.61
C LEU A 67 1.21 -6.38 1.96
N ILE A 68 1.99 -5.31 1.95
CA ILE A 68 2.33 -4.57 3.17
C ILE A 68 1.52 -3.28 3.20
N LEU A 69 0.62 -3.17 4.16
CA LEU A 69 -0.15 -1.97 4.45
C LEU A 69 0.60 -1.11 5.47
N VAL A 70 0.67 0.20 5.20
CA VAL A 70 1.45 1.15 6.01
C VAL A 70 0.55 2.26 6.53
N HIS A 71 0.34 2.27 7.85
CA HIS A 71 -0.35 3.36 8.54
C HIS A 71 0.67 4.34 9.12
N HIS A 72 0.89 5.44 8.41
CA HIS A 72 1.95 6.42 8.68
C HIS A 72 1.43 7.80 9.11
N LEU A 73 0.12 7.97 9.25
CA LEU A 73 -0.49 9.22 9.69
C LEU A 73 -0.87 9.16 11.16
N GLY A 74 -0.53 10.21 11.91
CA GLY A 74 -0.96 10.38 13.29
C GLY A 74 -2.33 11.00 13.33
N GLY A 75 -3.19 10.50 14.21
CA GLY A 75 -4.43 11.21 14.53
C GLY A 75 -4.10 12.61 15.05
N PRO A 76 -4.89 13.65 14.70
CA PRO A 76 -6.23 13.61 14.08
C PRO A 76 -6.26 13.71 12.54
N TRP A 77 -5.14 13.48 11.86
CA TRP A 77 -5.05 13.64 10.41
C TRP A 77 -5.53 12.40 9.64
N ILE A 78 -6.35 12.61 8.62
CA ILE A 78 -6.85 11.57 7.71
C ILE A 78 -6.58 11.93 6.25
N VAL A 79 -6.50 10.92 5.37
CA VAL A 79 -6.46 11.15 3.91
C VAL A 79 -7.86 11.13 3.35
N CYS A 80 -8.20 12.18 2.61
CA CYS A 80 -9.45 12.34 1.91
C CYS A 80 -9.20 12.48 0.40
N ARG A 81 -10.23 12.20 -0.40
CA ARG A 81 -10.22 12.42 -1.85
C ARG A 81 -11.22 13.51 -2.19
N SER A 82 -10.76 14.58 -2.82
CA SER A 82 -11.62 15.68 -3.25
C SER A 82 -12.55 15.22 -4.36
N ARG A 83 -13.85 15.53 -4.26
CA ARG A 83 -14.85 15.18 -5.27
C ARG A 83 -14.69 16.00 -6.56
N SER A 84 -14.20 17.24 -6.45
CA SER A 84 -14.10 18.17 -7.59
C SER A 84 -12.82 18.00 -8.38
N THR A 85 -11.69 17.82 -7.69
CA THR A 85 -10.36 17.72 -8.33
C THR A 85 -9.87 16.29 -8.46
N ASN A 86 -10.53 15.33 -7.80
CA ASN A 86 -10.12 13.94 -7.72
C ASN A 86 -8.74 13.72 -7.05
N CYS A 87 -8.14 14.78 -6.49
CA CYS A 87 -6.86 14.76 -5.80
C CYS A 87 -7.01 14.34 -4.34
N PHE A 88 -5.97 13.69 -3.81
CA PHE A 88 -5.88 13.41 -2.38
C PHE A 88 -5.45 14.64 -1.61
N TYR A 89 -6.01 14.80 -0.41
CA TYR A 89 -5.65 15.85 0.54
C TYR A 89 -5.70 15.28 1.97
N TYR A 90 -4.99 15.93 2.88
CA TYR A 90 -4.99 15.62 4.30
C TYR A 90 -5.96 16.54 5.01
N PHE A 91 -6.76 15.96 5.89
CA PHE A 91 -7.78 16.67 6.66
C PHE A 91 -7.58 16.41 8.15
N ASN A 92 -7.54 17.47 8.95
CA ASN A 92 -7.51 17.38 10.39
C ASN A 92 -8.94 17.40 10.92
N VAL A 93 -9.38 16.30 11.53
CA VAL A 93 -10.78 16.20 11.99
C VAL A 93 -11.09 17.12 13.17
N ASN A 94 -10.07 17.58 13.90
CA ASN A 94 -10.25 18.44 15.08
C ASN A 94 -10.26 19.92 14.68
N THR A 95 -9.31 20.37 13.86
CA THR A 95 -9.19 21.79 13.46
C THR A 95 -9.98 22.13 12.19
N GLN A 96 -10.50 21.11 11.49
CA GLN A 96 -11.13 21.23 10.17
C GLN A 96 -10.19 21.79 9.09
N GLU A 97 -8.88 21.78 9.34
CA GLU A 97 -7.89 22.22 8.36
C GLU A 97 -7.70 21.16 7.27
N SER A 98 -7.51 21.63 6.04
CA SER A 98 -7.23 20.77 4.88
C SER A 98 -6.00 21.27 4.15
N THR A 99 -5.11 20.35 3.78
CA THR A 99 -3.91 20.65 2.99
C THR A 99 -3.66 19.56 1.95
N TYR A 100 -3.11 19.95 0.80
CA TYR A 100 -2.69 19.00 -0.25
C TYR A 100 -1.28 18.44 0.00
N GLU A 101 -0.50 19.10 0.85
CA GLU A 101 0.83 18.64 1.27
C GLU A 101 0.76 18.01 2.65
N LEU A 102 1.54 16.95 2.88
CA LEU A 102 1.58 16.24 4.17
C LEU A 102 2.08 17.19 5.27
N PRO A 103 1.27 17.47 6.31
CA PRO A 103 1.70 18.31 7.43
C PRO A 103 2.90 17.69 8.16
N PRO A 104 3.85 18.49 8.67
CA PRO A 104 5.02 17.99 9.40
C PRO A 104 4.66 17.21 10.67
N ASP A 105 3.60 17.60 11.35
CA ASP A 105 3.06 17.02 12.58
C ASP A 105 2.13 15.82 12.33
N ALA A 106 1.65 15.65 11.10
CA ALA A 106 0.77 14.55 10.72
C ALA A 106 1.53 13.24 10.47
N ALA A 107 2.82 13.32 10.14
CA ALA A 107 3.61 12.15 9.80
C ALA A 107 4.10 11.44 11.08
N LEU A 108 3.71 10.17 11.26
CA LEU A 108 4.26 9.33 12.31
C LEU A 108 5.75 9.09 12.10
N SER A 109 6.49 9.00 13.20
CA SER A 109 7.85 8.49 13.14
C SER A 109 7.85 7.01 12.75
N PHE A 110 9.01 6.47 12.37
CA PHE A 110 9.14 5.06 12.03
C PHE A 110 8.66 4.13 13.15
N ARG A 111 8.94 4.49 14.41
CA ARG A 111 8.56 3.67 15.58
C ARG A 111 7.05 3.63 15.83
N GLU A 112 6.34 4.65 15.39
CA GLU A 112 4.90 4.80 15.59
C GLU A 112 4.11 4.33 14.38
N THR A 113 4.76 4.25 13.22
CA THR A 113 4.17 3.72 11.99
C THR A 113 3.83 2.25 12.17
N ARG A 114 2.61 1.88 11.79
CA ARG A 114 2.15 0.49 11.87
C ARG A 114 2.22 -0.19 10.51
N PHE A 115 2.71 -1.42 10.50
CA PHE A 115 2.85 -2.26 9.31
C PHE A 115 1.99 -3.50 9.47
N PHE A 116 1.26 -3.86 8.42
CA PHE A 116 0.41 -5.03 8.42
C PHE A 116 0.69 -5.81 7.15
N SER A 117 1.00 -7.09 7.29
CA SER A 117 1.10 -8.01 6.17
C SER A 117 -0.26 -8.64 5.91
N VAL A 118 -0.69 -8.66 4.65
CA VAL A 118 -1.93 -9.29 4.22
C VAL A 118 -1.61 -10.25 3.08
N ASP A 119 -2.10 -11.48 3.18
CA ASP A 119 -1.85 -12.50 2.17
C ASP A 119 -2.30 -12.06 0.78
N TRP A 120 -1.46 -12.32 -0.22
CA TRP A 120 -1.87 -12.16 -1.60
C TRP A 120 -2.74 -13.34 -2.03
N LYS A 121 -4.06 -13.21 -1.86
CA LYS A 121 -5.04 -14.17 -2.39
C LYS A 121 -5.29 -13.88 -3.88
N GLY A 122 -4.28 -14.19 -4.69
CA GLY A 122 -4.17 -13.82 -6.10
C GLY A 122 -5.07 -14.57 -7.10
N ASN A 123 -6.28 -14.99 -6.73
CA ASN A 123 -7.13 -15.76 -7.65
C ASN A 123 -8.27 -14.94 -8.28
N SER A 124 -8.66 -13.81 -7.70
CA SER A 124 -9.63 -12.91 -8.34
C SER A 124 -9.24 -11.44 -8.18
N ARG A 125 -9.43 -10.67 -9.25
CA ARG A 125 -9.28 -9.20 -9.27
C ARG A 125 -10.21 -8.49 -8.28
N ASP A 126 -11.23 -9.19 -7.80
CA ASP A 126 -12.29 -8.67 -6.94
C ASP A 126 -12.11 -9.03 -5.46
N ASP A 127 -11.09 -9.84 -5.10
CA ASP A 127 -10.88 -10.29 -3.72
C ASP A 127 -10.32 -9.19 -2.80
N PHE A 128 -9.73 -8.15 -3.38
CA PHE A 128 -9.11 -7.05 -2.64
C PHE A 128 -10.05 -5.86 -2.52
N ASP A 129 -10.79 -5.82 -1.41
CA ASP A 129 -11.60 -4.69 -1.01
C ASP A 129 -10.79 -3.78 -0.07
N ALA A 130 -10.33 -2.65 -0.62
CA ALA A 130 -9.57 -1.64 0.12
C ALA A 130 -10.35 -1.09 1.33
N ALA A 131 -11.67 -1.02 1.28
CA ALA A 131 -12.50 -0.56 2.39
C ALA A 131 -12.52 -1.59 3.53
N LYS A 132 -12.61 -2.89 3.19
CA LYS A 132 -12.49 -3.96 4.20
C LYS A 132 -11.10 -4.00 4.84
N LEU A 133 -10.04 -3.85 4.03
CA LEU A 133 -8.68 -3.78 4.55
C LEU A 133 -8.49 -2.55 5.46
N ALA A 134 -9.00 -1.39 5.07
CA ALA A 134 -8.96 -0.19 5.91
C ALA A 134 -9.72 -0.37 7.23
N ALA A 135 -10.87 -1.05 7.22
CA ALA A 135 -11.63 -1.34 8.44
C ALA A 135 -10.85 -2.26 9.40
N SER A 136 -10.14 -3.28 8.89
CA SER A 136 -9.31 -4.17 9.72
C SER A 136 -8.07 -3.51 10.33
N LEU A 137 -7.63 -2.36 9.80
CA LEU A 137 -6.49 -1.62 10.35
C LEU A 137 -6.86 -0.77 11.57
N ASN A 138 -8.16 -0.50 11.76
CA ASN A 138 -8.70 0.37 12.80
C ASN A 138 -9.41 -0.39 13.94
N SER A 139 -9.55 -1.72 13.82
CA SER A 139 -10.08 -2.62 14.85
C SER A 139 -8.98 -3.13 15.77
#